data_AF-A0A255ZZT5-F1
#
_entry.id   AF-A0A255ZZT5-F1
#
_cell.length_a   1.000
_cell.length_b   1.000
_cell.length_c   1.000
_cell.angle_alpha   90.00
_cell.angle_beta   90.00
_cell.angle_gamma   90.00
#
_symmetry.space_group_name_H-M   'P 1'
#
loop_
_entity.id
_entity.type
_entity.pdbx_description
1 polymer ?
#
loop_
_entity_poly.entity_id
_entity_poly.type
_entity_poly.pdbx_seq_one_letter_code
_entity_poly.pdbx_strand_id
1 'polypeptide(L)'
;MLHNIKWGSDVYSVGKRNVLGIAGFKNFFAIWFFEGHLLADHQEVLVNAQEGKTKFLRQWRFTDIAELDKNTVMAYVFEAIENAKTKPKPI
;
A
#
# COMPACT_ATOMS: atom_id res chain seq x y z
N MET A 1 -1.99 10.37 9.85
CA MET A 1 -2.36 10.32 8.41
C MET A 1 -3.76 10.88 8.25
N LEU A 2 -4.08 11.49 7.11
CA LEU A 2 -5.44 11.91 6.79
C LEU A 2 -6.17 10.75 6.10
N HIS A 3 -7.38 10.42 6.55
CA HIS A 3 -8.24 9.38 5.95
C HIS A 3 -9.27 10.01 5.02
N ASN A 4 -9.48 9.39 3.85
CA ASN A 4 -10.49 9.79 2.87
C ASN A 4 -10.98 8.55 2.10
N ILE A 5 -12.22 8.61 1.59
CA ILE A 5 -12.70 7.64 0.60
C ILE A 5 -12.34 8.16 -0.79
N LYS A 6 -11.55 7.38 -1.55
CA LYS A 6 -11.20 7.69 -2.96
C LYS A 6 -11.38 6.43 -3.79
N TRP A 7 -12.01 6.57 -4.95
CA TRP A 7 -12.27 5.46 -5.86
C TRP A 7 -13.00 4.26 -5.21
N GLY A 8 -13.85 4.54 -4.22
CA GLY A 8 -14.60 3.50 -3.49
C GLY A 8 -13.77 2.72 -2.46
N SER A 9 -12.59 3.20 -2.07
CA SER A 9 -11.70 2.56 -1.10
C SER A 9 -11.23 3.54 -0.03
N ASP A 10 -10.95 3.02 1.17
CA ASP A 10 -10.31 3.78 2.24
C ASP A 10 -8.87 4.10 1.85
N VAL A 11 -8.52 5.39 1.81
CA VAL A 11 -7.19 5.87 1.46
C VAL A 11 -6.63 6.73 2.58
N TYR A 12 -5.39 6.44 2.96
CA TYR A 12 -4.65 7.16 4.00
C TYR A 12 -3.49 7.92 3.37
N SER A 13 -3.39 9.20 3.72
CA SER A 13 -2.46 10.14 3.11
C SER A 13 -1.58 10.85 4.13
N VAL A 14 -0.38 11.24 3.69
CA VAL A 14 0.51 12.16 4.40
C VAL A 14 0.67 13.42 3.55
N GLY A 15 0.15 14.53 4.06
CA GLY A 15 0.01 15.75 3.27
C GLY A 15 -0.84 15.51 2.01
N LYS A 16 -0.26 15.79 0.83
CA LYS A 16 -0.92 15.58 -0.47
C LYS A 16 -0.62 14.22 -1.12
N ARG A 17 0.14 13.34 -0.46
CA ARG A 17 0.52 12.03 -0.99
C ARG A 17 -0.36 10.93 -0.42
N ASN A 18 -0.94 10.12 -1.30
CA ASN A 18 -1.58 8.87 -0.90
C ASN A 18 -0.48 7.88 -0.48
N VAL A 19 -0.63 7.23 0.67
CA VAL A 19 0.35 6.27 1.20
C VAL A 19 -0.22 4.87 1.12
N LEU A 20 -1.41 4.67 1.71
CA LEU A 20 -2.07 3.38 1.83
C LEU A 20 -3.48 3.42 1.26
N GLY A 21 -3.93 2.30 0.73
CA GLY A 21 -5.34 2.05 0.42
C GLY A 21 -5.77 0.68 0.93
N ILE A 22 -7.04 0.52 1.30
CA ILE A 22 -7.62 -0.78 1.61
C ILE A 22 -8.71 -1.06 0.60
N ALA A 23 -8.58 -2.16 -0.14
CA ALA A 23 -9.51 -2.53 -1.19
C ALA A 23 -9.99 -3.97 -1.03
N GLY A 24 -11.31 -4.17 -1.08
CA GLY A 24 -11.94 -5.49 -1.13
C GLY A 24 -12.16 -5.93 -2.58
N PHE A 25 -11.84 -7.18 -2.87
CA PHE A 25 -12.11 -7.85 -4.15
C PHE A 25 -12.97 -9.10 -3.90
N LYS A 26 -13.43 -9.74 -4.98
CA LYS A 26 -14.33 -10.90 -4.90
C LYS A 26 -13.76 -12.06 -4.07
N ASN A 27 -12.45 -12.29 -4.15
CA ASN A 27 -11.79 -13.48 -3.54
C ASN A 27 -10.70 -13.13 -2.52
N PHE A 28 -10.36 -11.86 -2.35
CA PHE A 28 -9.28 -11.41 -1.47
C PHE A 28 -9.52 -9.94 -1.09
N PHE A 29 -8.84 -9.47 -0.05
CA PHE A 29 -8.68 -8.05 0.21
C PHE A 29 -7.21 -7.69 0.11
N ALA A 30 -6.91 -6.42 -0.11
CA ALA A 30 -5.54 -5.97 -0.27
C ALA A 30 -5.26 -4.67 0.46
N ILE A 31 -4.03 -4.59 0.97
CA ILE A 31 -3.41 -3.33 1.36
C ILE A 31 -2.63 -2.85 0.14
N TRP A 32 -3.02 -1.68 -0.35
CA TRP A 32 -2.35 -0.98 -1.44
C TRP A 32 -1.31 -0.02 -0.90
N PHE A 33 -0.12 -0.05 -1.49
CA PHE A 33 0.97 0.88 -1.25
C PHE A 33 1.16 1.70 -2.52
N PHE A 34 0.73 2.97 -2.50
CA PHE A 34 0.68 3.82 -3.70
C PHE A 34 2.06 4.04 -4.35
N GLU A 35 3.09 4.19 -3.52
CA GLU A 35 4.50 4.23 -3.93
C GLU A 35 5.23 2.95 -3.51
N GLY A 36 4.54 1.81 -3.53
CA GLY A 36 5.05 0.53 -3.01
C GLY A 36 6.33 0.02 -3.67
N HIS A 37 6.67 0.47 -4.88
CA HIS A 37 7.99 0.22 -5.50
C HIS A 37 9.19 0.78 -4.72
N LEU A 38 8.97 1.71 -3.77
CA LEU A 38 10.01 2.24 -2.89
C LEU A 38 10.20 1.40 -1.62
N LEU A 39 9.33 0.41 -1.39
CA LEU A 39 9.43 -0.48 -0.24
C LEU A 39 10.49 -1.55 -0.52
N ALA A 40 11.26 -1.91 0.50
CA ALA A 40 12.31 -2.92 0.39
C ALA A 40 11.76 -4.33 0.09
N ASP A 41 10.53 -4.62 0.51
CA ASP A 41 9.82 -5.89 0.30
C ASP A 41 10.62 -7.14 0.73
N HIS A 42 11.21 -7.11 1.92
CA HIS A 42 12.01 -8.22 2.46
C HIS A 42 11.26 -9.56 2.57
N GLN A 43 9.93 -9.54 2.53
CA GLN A 43 9.10 -10.74 2.63
C GLN A 43 8.59 -11.20 1.25
N GLU A 44 8.93 -10.48 0.17
CA GLU A 44 8.52 -10.77 -1.20
C GLU A 44 6.98 -10.93 -1.35
N VAL A 45 6.23 -10.11 -0.61
CA VAL A 45 4.77 -10.17 -0.53
C VAL A 45 4.08 -9.18 -1.46
N LEU A 46 4.82 -8.20 -1.99
CA LEU A 46 4.27 -7.14 -2.80
C LEU A 46 4.19 -7.52 -4.28
N VAL A 47 2.96 -7.55 -4.80
CA VAL A 47 2.73 -7.73 -6.23
C VAL A 47 2.35 -6.41 -6.90
N ASN A 48 2.72 -6.23 -8.17
CA ASN A 48 2.24 -5.08 -8.93
C ASN A 48 0.70 -5.10 -8.99
N ALA A 49 0.08 -3.98 -8.65
CA ALA A 49 -1.37 -3.91 -8.60
C ALA A 49 -2.04 -4.11 -9.96
N GLN A 50 -1.40 -3.61 -11.02
CA GLN A 50 -1.89 -3.76 -12.39
C GLN A 50 -0.73 -3.62 -13.37
N GLU A 51 -0.20 -4.76 -13.78
CA GLU A 51 0.87 -4.83 -14.75
C GLU A 51 0.49 -4.10 -16.05
N GLY A 52 1.41 -3.29 -16.57
CA GLY A 52 1.19 -2.44 -17.74
C GLY A 52 0.41 -1.15 -17.52
N LYS A 53 -0.27 -0.94 -16.38
CA LYS A 53 -0.98 0.32 -16.09
C LYS A 53 -0.34 1.16 -14.99
N THR A 54 0.23 0.53 -13.97
CA THR A 54 0.88 1.25 -12.86
C THR A 54 2.29 0.74 -12.64
N LYS A 55 3.24 1.67 -12.59
CA LYS A 55 4.64 1.37 -12.30
C LYS A 55 4.91 1.31 -10.79
N PHE A 56 4.18 2.11 -10.01
CA PHE A 56 4.50 2.40 -8.62
C PHE A 56 3.63 1.64 -7.61
N LEU A 57 2.36 1.39 -7.93
CA LEU A 57 1.40 0.81 -7.01
C LEU A 57 1.74 -0.67 -6.79
N ARG A 58 1.94 -1.04 -5.52
CA ARG A 58 2.03 -2.43 -5.08
C ARG A 58 0.83 -2.77 -4.23
N GLN A 59 0.47 -4.04 -4.22
CA GLN A 59 -0.56 -4.56 -3.34
C GLN A 59 -0.04 -5.79 -2.60
N TRP A 60 -0.38 -5.87 -1.33
CA TRP A 60 -0.29 -7.10 -0.54
C TRP A 60 -1.69 -7.66 -0.42
N ARG A 61 -1.90 -8.86 -0.96
CA ARG A 61 -3.20 -9.54 -0.99
C ARG A 61 -3.32 -10.53 0.16
N PHE A 62 -4.51 -10.65 0.72
CA PHE A 62 -4.85 -11.54 1.81
C PHE A 62 -6.18 -12.23 1.51
N THR A 63 -6.28 -13.52 1.79
CA THR A 63 -7.55 -14.25 1.69
C THR A 63 -8.25 -14.41 3.03
N ASP A 64 -7.50 -14.36 4.11
CA ASP A 64 -8.00 -14.40 5.49
C ASP A 64 -7.33 -13.32 6.35
N ILE A 65 -8.05 -12.83 7.38
CA ILE A 65 -7.51 -11.88 8.35
C ILE A 65 -6.42 -12.52 9.23
N ALA A 66 -6.43 -13.84 9.40
CA ALA A 66 -5.42 -14.60 10.14
C ALA A 66 -4.04 -14.59 9.46
N GLU A 67 -3.97 -14.29 8.15
CA GLU A 67 -2.72 -14.12 7.41
C GLU A 67 -2.01 -12.79 7.75
N LEU A 68 -2.71 -11.84 8.38
CA LEU A 68 -2.13 -10.56 8.77
C LEU A 68 -1.24 -10.72 9.99
N ASP A 69 0.07 -10.90 9.77
CA ASP A 69 1.04 -10.60 10.81
C ASP A 69 1.11 -9.09 11.03
N LYS A 70 0.49 -8.65 12.13
CA LYS A 70 0.41 -7.24 12.50
C LYS A 70 1.77 -6.56 12.53
N ASN A 71 2.81 -7.22 13.02
CA ASN A 71 4.13 -6.61 13.15
C ASN A 71 4.74 -6.35 11.78
N THR A 72 4.71 -7.34 10.89
CA THR A 72 5.19 -7.19 9.52
C THR A 72 4.38 -6.15 8.77
N VAL A 73 3.06 -6.20 8.81
CA VAL A 73 2.21 -5.20 8.12
C VAL A 73 2.52 -3.79 8.60
N MET A 74 2.66 -3.59 9.92
CA MET A 74 3.00 -2.28 10.47
C MET A 74 4.40 -1.80 10.04
N ALA A 75 5.37 -2.70 9.87
CA ALA A 75 6.69 -2.33 9.36
C ALA A 75 6.60 -1.72 7.94
N TYR A 76 5.85 -2.35 7.04
CA TYR A 76 5.61 -1.82 5.68
C TYR A 76 4.85 -0.50 5.71
N VAL A 77 3.87 -0.36 6.62
CA VAL A 77 3.12 0.88 6.81
C VAL A 77 4.05 2.02 7.25
N PHE A 78 4.91 1.79 8.24
CA PHE A 78 5.84 2.81 8.72
C PHE A 78 6.87 3.20 7.65
N GLU A 79 7.41 2.22 6.92
CA GLU A 79 8.31 2.48 5.79
C GLU A 79 7.61 3.32 4.70
N ALA A 80 6.37 2.99 4.34
CA ALA A 80 5.60 3.75 3.36
C ALA A 80 5.35 5.21 3.80
N ILE A 81 5.06 5.41 5.10
CA ILE A 81 4.89 6.75 5.68
C ILE A 81 6.21 7.54 5.61
N GLU A 82 7.33 6.89 5.93
CA GLU A 82 8.65 7.52 5.92
C GLU A 82 9.08 7.90 4.50
N ASN A 83 8.85 7.00 3.54
CA ASN A 83 9.09 7.26 2.13
C ASN A 83 8.25 8.45 1.63
N ALA A 84 6.97 8.53 2.02
CA ALA A 84 6.10 9.63 1.63
C ALA A 84 6.56 11.00 2.17
N LYS A 85 7.27 11.03 3.30
CA LYS A 85 7.82 12.26 3.90
C LYS A 85 9.17 12.66 3.32
N THR A 86 10.04 11.69 3.06
CA THR A 86 11.47 11.94 2.80
C THR A 86 11.84 11.86 1.32
N LYS A 87 11.15 11.05 0.53
CA LYS A 87 11.50 10.82 -0.88
C LYS A 87 10.87 11.89 -1.78
N PRO A 88 11.53 12.33 -2.85
CA PRO A 88 10.88 13.18 -3.86
C PRO A 88 9.73 12.41 -4.51
N LYS A 89 8.72 13.15 -4.99
CA LYS A 89 7.58 12.54 -5.68
C LYS A 89 8.09 11.93 -7.01
N PRO A 90 7.76 10.68 -7.34
CA PRO A 90 8.12 10.09 -8.63
C PRO A 90 7.55 10.93 -9.78
N ILE A 91 8.38 11.15 -10.82
CA ILE A 91 8.03 11.85 -12.06
C ILE A 91 7.33 10.87 -13.02
#